data_AF-A0A8H2PZS5-F1
#
_entry.id   AF-A0A8H2PZS5-F1
#
_cell.length_a   1.000
_cell.length_b   1.000
_cell.length_c   1.000
_cell.angle_alpha   90.00
_cell.angle_beta   90.00
_cell.angle_gamma   90.00
#
_symmetry.space_group_name_H-M   'P 1'
#
loop_
_entity.id
_entity.type
_entity.pdbx_description
1 polymer ?
#
loop_
_entity_poly.entity_id
_entity_poly.type
_entity_poly.pdbx_seq_one_letter_code
_entity_poly.pdbx_strand_id
1 'polypeptide(L)'
;MVLLPLLTIPALLLIDTSIFLPAPGDGPLDSQVRLYTNPLYLSTVLVGWLIFIANIVLAIFDRKELMRRGIDRPFHWAFIFLGAFIYVIGRSVIVRSRTGQGLAPLWVSIAVQIAGVVAAISVVANIFIAVFEKF
;
A
#
# COMPACT_ATOMS: atom_id res chain seq x y z
N MET A 1 -7.29 -0.15 -8.55
CA MET A 1 -7.15 0.41 -7.20
C MET A 1 -6.94 -0.67 -6.18
N VAL A 2 -7.84 -1.65 -6.12
CA VAL A 2 -7.84 -2.62 -5.03
C VAL A 2 -6.63 -3.57 -5.04
N LEU A 3 -6.13 -3.94 -6.22
CA LEU A 3 -4.99 -4.84 -6.36
C LEU A 3 -3.63 -4.12 -6.40
N LEU A 4 -3.62 -2.79 -6.54
CA LEU A 4 -2.38 -2.02 -6.64
C LEU A 4 -1.46 -2.15 -5.40
N PRO A 5 -1.99 -2.21 -4.16
CA PRO A 5 -1.16 -2.46 -2.98
C PRO A 5 -0.52 -3.85 -2.93
N LEU A 6 -0.98 -4.83 -3.73
CA LEU A 6 -0.28 -6.11 -3.82
C LEU A 6 1.06 -5.98 -4.55
N LEU A 7 1.18 -4.98 -5.42
CA LEU A 7 2.40 -4.75 -6.19
C LEU A 7 3.56 -4.25 -5.30
N THR A 8 3.24 -3.66 -4.14
CA THR A 8 4.23 -3.30 -3.12
C THR A 8 4.74 -4.49 -2.30
N ILE A 9 4.01 -5.63 -2.25
CA ILE A 9 4.39 -6.77 -1.40
C ILE A 9 5.69 -7.44 -1.87
N PRO A 10 5.88 -7.78 -3.16
CA PRO A 10 7.13 -8.36 -3.64
C PRO A 10 8.32 -7.41 -3.42
N ALA A 11 8.11 -6.11 -3.63
CA ALA A 11 9.14 -5.10 -3.42
C ALA A 11 9.58 -5.01 -1.95
N LEU A 12 8.67 -5.27 -1.01
CA LEU A 12 8.99 -5.32 0.42
C LEU A 12 9.79 -6.58 0.79
N LEU A 13 9.45 -7.73 0.19
CA LEU A 13 10.09 -9.02 0.46
C LEU A 13 11.49 -9.13 -0.14
N LEU A 14 11.81 -8.34 -1.16
CA LEU A 14 13.13 -8.31 -1.79
C LEU A 14 14.14 -7.45 -1.03
N ILE A 15 13.70 -6.60 -0.10
CA ILE A 15 14.61 -5.75 0.69
C ILE A 15 15.35 -6.62 1.69
N ASP A 16 16.68 -6.62 1.58
CA ASP A 16 17.57 -7.19 2.58
C ASP A 16 17.39 -6.43 3.91
N THR A 17 16.92 -7.14 4.94
CA THR A 17 16.63 -6.55 6.25
C THR A 17 17.89 -6.20 7.04
N SER A 18 19.06 -6.71 6.64
CA SER A 18 20.33 -6.38 7.27
C SER A 18 20.74 -4.92 7.06
N ILE A 19 20.17 -4.23 6.06
CA ILE A 19 20.45 -2.80 5.80
C ILE A 19 19.98 -1.90 6.93
N PHE A 20 18.97 -2.34 7.71
CA PHE A 20 18.42 -1.59 8.83
C PHE A 20 19.28 -1.69 10.09
N LEU A 21 20.26 -2.60 10.11
CA LEU A 21 21.11 -2.85 11.27
C LEU A 21 22.46 -2.13 11.13
N PRO A 22 23.01 -1.60 12.24
CA PRO A 22 24.39 -1.14 12.29
C PRO A 22 25.35 -2.29 11.93
N ALA A 23 26.34 -1.99 11.09
CA ALA A 23 27.47 -2.86 10.84
C ALA A 23 28.61 -2.57 11.83
N PRO A 24 29.49 -3.53 12.13
CA PRO A 24 30.66 -3.28 12.95
C PRO A 24 31.51 -2.15 12.35
N GLY A 25 31.73 -1.08 13.13
CA GLY A 25 32.48 0.11 12.68
C GLY A 25 31.63 1.24 12.11
N ASP A 26 30.31 1.09 11.99
CA ASP A 26 29.41 2.17 11.59
C ASP A 26 29.41 3.31 12.63
N GLY A 27 29.57 4.55 12.15
CA GLY A 27 29.28 5.75 12.91
C GLY A 27 27.77 5.96 13.12
N PRO A 28 27.36 6.97 13.91
CA PRO A 28 25.96 7.16 14.31
C PRO A 28 24.94 7.36 13.16
N LEU A 29 25.42 7.73 11.96
CA LEU A 29 24.59 8.03 10.79
C LEU A 29 24.81 7.07 9.61
N ASP A 30 25.78 6.17 9.67
CA ASP A 30 26.22 5.39 8.50
C ASP A 30 25.16 4.39 8.03
N SER A 31 24.42 3.79 8.98
CA SER A 31 23.27 2.93 8.68
C SER A 31 22.12 3.68 7.99
N GLN A 32 21.87 4.93 8.38
CA GLN A 32 20.85 5.78 7.77
C GLN A 32 21.26 6.19 6.35
N VAL A 33 22.52 6.58 6.14
CA VAL A 33 23.04 6.93 4.81
C VAL A 33 23.00 5.73 3.87
N ARG A 34 23.41 4.54 4.33
CA ARG A 34 23.30 3.29 3.57
C ARG A 34 21.86 2.98 3.15
N LEU A 35 20.89 3.19 4.04
CA LEU A 35 19.48 3.01 3.72
C LEU A 35 19.01 3.97 2.62
N TYR A 36 19.29 5.27 2.76
CA TYR A 36 18.83 6.29 1.81
C TYR A 36 19.57 6.28 0.47
N THR A 37 20.75 5.67 0.40
CA THR A 37 21.51 5.48 -0.85
C THR A 37 21.28 4.11 -1.49
N ASN A 38 20.59 3.19 -0.81
CA ASN A 38 20.34 1.86 -1.33
C ASN A 38 19.37 1.93 -2.53
N PRO A 39 19.79 1.46 -3.73
CA PRO A 39 19.00 1.60 -4.94
C PRO A 39 17.71 0.79 -4.88
N LEU A 40 17.71 -0.37 -4.22
CA LEU A 40 16.53 -1.20 -4.05
C LEU A 40 15.52 -0.51 -3.14
N TYR A 41 15.96 0.02 -1.99
CA TYR A 41 15.10 0.80 -1.10
C TYR A 41 14.47 2.00 -1.81
N LEU A 42 15.28 2.80 -2.52
CA LEU A 42 14.79 3.94 -3.30
C LEU A 42 13.79 3.52 -4.38
N SER A 43 14.04 2.41 -5.07
CA SER A 43 13.11 1.88 -6.06
C SER A 43 11.76 1.49 -5.44
N THR A 44 11.78 0.86 -4.26
CA THR A 44 10.55 0.49 -3.53
C THR A 44 9.77 1.73 -3.09
N VAL A 45 10.45 2.76 -2.58
CA VAL A 45 9.83 4.04 -2.23
C VAL A 45 9.21 4.69 -3.47
N LEU A 46 9.93 4.74 -4.58
CA LEU A 46 9.44 5.31 -5.84
C LEU A 46 8.21 4.56 -6.36
N VAL A 47 8.24 3.22 -6.35
CA VAL A 47 7.09 2.38 -6.73
C VAL A 47 5.89 2.65 -5.82
N GLY A 48 6.11 2.83 -4.52
CA GLY A 48 5.07 3.23 -3.56
C GLY A 48 4.40 4.55 -3.94
N TRP A 49 5.18 5.57 -4.30
CA TRP A 49 4.67 6.85 -4.78
C TRP A 49 3.90 6.72 -6.09
N LEU A 50 4.40 5.95 -7.05
CA LEU A 50 3.71 5.71 -8.32
C LEU A 50 2.36 5.02 -8.12
N ILE A 51 2.31 4.03 -7.23
CA ILE A 51 1.08 3.34 -6.86
C ILE A 51 0.10 4.29 -6.18
N PHE A 52 0.58 5.17 -5.30
CA PHE A 52 -0.25 6.20 -4.67
C PHE A 52 -0.87 7.15 -5.70
N ILE A 53 -0.08 7.68 -6.63
CA ILE A 53 -0.56 8.55 -7.72
C ILE A 53 -1.54 7.80 -8.62
N ALA A 54 -1.24 6.55 -8.99
CA ALA A 54 -2.14 5.72 -9.80
C ALA A 54 -3.50 5.51 -9.10
N ASN A 55 -3.52 5.33 -7.78
CA ASN A 55 -4.76 5.23 -7.02
C ASN A 55 -5.59 6.50 -7.08
N ILE A 56 -4.97 7.68 -6.96
CA ILE A 56 -5.67 8.98 -7.11
C ILE A 56 -6.31 9.08 -8.49
N VAL A 57 -5.53 8.82 -9.54
CA VAL A 57 -6.01 8.91 -10.94
C VAL A 57 -7.18 7.95 -11.17
N LEU A 58 -7.05 6.72 -10.70
CA LEU A 58 -8.12 5.74 -10.82
C LEU A 58 -9.38 6.17 -10.04
N ALA A 59 -9.26 6.76 -8.84
CA ALA A 59 -10.41 7.25 -8.08
C ALA A 59 -11.15 8.38 -8.80
N ILE A 60 -10.43 9.23 -9.53
CA ILE A 60 -11.03 10.27 -10.36
C ILE A 60 -11.82 9.65 -11.53
N PHE A 61 -11.24 8.69 -12.25
CA PHE A 61 -11.92 8.00 -13.36
C PHE A 61 -13.13 7.21 -12.90
N ASP A 62 -12.98 6.52 -11.78
CA ASP A 62 -14.02 5.74 -11.16
C ASP A 62 -15.23 6.59 -10.76
N ARG A 63 -14.97 7.77 -10.16
CA ARG A 63 -16.03 8.73 -9.86
C ARG A 63 -16.76 9.18 -11.13
N LYS A 64 -16.03 9.49 -12.21
CA LYS A 64 -16.62 9.87 -13.51
C LYS A 64 -17.51 8.75 -14.08
N GLU A 65 -17.06 7.51 -13.97
CA GLU A 65 -17.80 6.33 -14.42
C GLU A 65 -19.08 6.11 -13.61
N LEU A 66 -19.06 6.32 -12.29
CA LEU A 66 -20.27 6.27 -11.46
C LEU A 66 -21.29 7.34 -11.84
N MET A 67 -20.83 8.55 -12.15
CA MET A 67 -21.72 9.63 -12.62
C MET A 67 -22.36 9.27 -13.96
N ARG A 68 -21.60 8.67 -14.89
CA ARG A 68 -22.14 8.17 -16.17
C ARG A 68 -23.20 7.10 -16.01
N ARG A 69 -23.13 6.31 -14.93
CA ARG A 69 -24.09 5.26 -14.58
C ARG A 69 -25.32 5.77 -13.82
N GLY A 70 -25.51 7.10 -13.71
CA GLY A 70 -26.69 7.70 -13.08
C GLY A 70 -26.63 7.75 -11.55
N ILE A 71 -25.45 7.58 -10.94
CA ILE A 71 -25.29 7.84 -9.51
C ILE A 71 -25.15 9.35 -9.30
N ASP A 72 -26.21 9.99 -8.82
CA ASP A 72 -26.29 11.46 -8.66
C ASP A 72 -25.27 12.05 -7.67
N ARG A 73 -24.73 11.25 -6.74
CA ARG A 73 -23.76 11.70 -5.72
C ARG A 73 -22.77 10.59 -5.33
N PRO A 74 -21.78 10.28 -6.18
CA PRO A 74 -20.74 9.33 -5.83
C PRO A 74 -19.82 9.92 -4.74
N PHE A 75 -19.18 9.02 -4.00
CA PHE A 75 -18.21 9.39 -2.95
C PHE A 75 -17.10 10.27 -3.52
N HIS A 76 -16.63 11.23 -2.71
CA HIS A 76 -15.62 12.18 -3.16
C HIS A 76 -14.25 11.49 -3.29
N TRP A 77 -13.52 11.75 -4.38
CA TRP A 77 -12.25 11.07 -4.68
C TRP A 77 -11.14 11.44 -3.70
N ALA A 78 -11.16 12.64 -3.10
CA ALA A 78 -10.13 13.11 -2.18
C ALA A 78 -10.03 12.26 -0.89
N PHE A 79 -11.03 11.43 -0.58
CA PHE A 79 -10.91 10.48 0.52
C PHE A 79 -9.82 9.42 0.30
N ILE A 80 -9.28 9.30 -0.92
CA ILE A 80 -8.10 8.47 -1.18
C ILE A 80 -6.86 8.94 -0.42
N PHE A 81 -6.77 10.23 -0.07
CA PHE A 81 -5.68 10.79 0.74
C PHE A 81 -5.67 10.23 2.17
N LEU A 82 -6.84 9.84 2.68
CA LEU A 82 -6.95 9.15 3.98
C LEU A 82 -6.63 7.66 3.86
N GLY A 83 -6.63 7.12 2.64
CA GLY A 83 -6.32 5.74 2.33
C GLY A 83 -7.23 5.17 1.24
N ALA A 84 -6.64 4.39 0.34
CA ALA A 84 -7.38 3.70 -0.73
C ALA A 84 -8.50 2.80 -0.19
N PHE A 85 -8.29 2.18 0.97
CA PHE A 85 -9.29 1.34 1.63
C PHE A 85 -10.53 2.12 2.07
N ILE A 86 -10.35 3.30 2.67
CA ILE A 86 -11.45 4.18 3.11
C ILE A 86 -12.29 4.60 1.91
N TYR A 87 -11.64 4.96 0.81
CA TYR A 87 -12.33 5.30 -0.44
C TYR A 87 -13.18 4.14 -0.97
N VAL A 88 -12.63 2.92 -1.00
CA VAL A 88 -13.35 1.72 -1.49
C VAL A 88 -14.57 1.42 -0.61
N ILE A 89 -14.45 1.54 0.72
CA ILE A 89 -15.59 1.38 1.63
C ILE A 89 -16.69 2.39 1.32
N GLY A 90 -16.35 3.68 1.30
CA GLY A 90 -17.32 4.77 1.07
C GLY A 90 -18.05 4.61 -0.26
N ARG A 91 -17.33 4.25 -1.32
CA ARG A 91 -17.90 3.95 -2.63
C ARG A 91 -18.86 2.76 -2.57
N SER A 92 -18.43 1.63 -2.01
CA SER A 92 -19.23 0.41 -1.97
C SER A 92 -20.53 0.58 -1.17
N VAL A 93 -20.52 1.37 -0.10
CA VAL A 93 -21.73 1.71 0.67
C VAL A 93 -22.71 2.51 -0.18
N ILE A 94 -22.24 3.56 -0.87
CA ILE A 94 -23.10 4.39 -1.73
C ILE A 94 -23.67 3.55 -2.89
N VAL A 95 -22.84 2.77 -3.58
CA VAL A 95 -23.29 1.94 -4.70
C VAL A 95 -24.31 0.90 -4.25
N ARG A 96 -24.07 0.23 -3.11
CA ARG A 96 -25.01 -0.73 -2.53
C ARG A 96 -26.35 -0.11 -2.18
N SER A 97 -26.35 1.09 -1.59
CA SER A 97 -27.59 1.80 -1.25
C SER A 97 -28.46 2.16 -2.47
N ARG A 98 -27.85 2.30 -3.65
CA ARG A 98 -28.53 2.75 -4.88
C ARG A 98 -28.86 1.63 -5.85
N THR A 99 -28.05 0.56 -5.88
CA THR A 99 -28.17 -0.51 -6.88
C THR A 99 -28.42 -1.89 -6.26
N GLY A 100 -28.35 -2.03 -4.93
CA GLY A 100 -28.38 -3.32 -4.24
C GLY A 100 -27.13 -4.19 -4.47
N GLN A 101 -26.26 -3.83 -5.42
CA GLN A 101 -25.03 -4.52 -5.78
C GLN A 101 -23.80 -3.64 -5.46
N GLY A 102 -22.57 -4.16 -5.58
CA GLY A 102 -21.35 -3.35 -5.39
C GLY A 102 -20.42 -3.74 -4.24
N LEU A 103 -20.59 -4.94 -3.67
CA LEU A 103 -19.70 -5.48 -2.62
C LEU A 103 -18.43 -6.16 -3.16
N ALA A 104 -18.38 -6.49 -4.45
CA ALA A 104 -17.21 -7.16 -5.03
C ALA A 104 -15.89 -6.37 -4.84
N PRO A 105 -15.83 -5.04 -5.09
CA PRO A 105 -14.62 -4.25 -4.84
C PRO A 105 -14.21 -4.22 -3.35
N LEU A 106 -15.20 -4.28 -2.44
CA LEU A 106 -14.97 -4.30 -1.00
C LEU A 106 -14.27 -5.59 -0.57
N TRP A 107 -14.78 -6.75 -0.99
CA TRP A 107 -14.18 -8.05 -0.65
C TRP A 107 -12.74 -8.18 -1.17
N VAL A 108 -12.48 -7.73 -2.40
CA VAL A 108 -11.12 -7.71 -2.95
C VAL A 108 -10.21 -6.81 -2.09
N SER A 109 -10.74 -5.70 -1.56
CA SER A 109 -9.93 -4.76 -0.75
C SER A 109 -9.58 -5.33 0.61
N ILE A 110 -10.49 -6.09 1.20
CA ILE A 110 -10.25 -6.83 2.43
C ILE A 110 -9.16 -7.89 2.21
N ALA A 111 -9.28 -8.68 1.14
CA ALA A 111 -8.28 -9.71 0.82
C ALA A 111 -6.87 -9.11 0.61
N VAL A 112 -6.78 -7.98 -0.10
CA VAL A 112 -5.51 -7.27 -0.32
C VAL A 112 -4.95 -6.73 1.00
N GLN A 113 -5.80 -6.17 1.87
CA GLN A 113 -5.36 -5.66 3.17
C GLN A 113 -4.81 -6.79 4.06
N ILE A 114 -5.47 -7.95 4.07
CA ILE A 114 -5.00 -9.14 4.79
C ILE A 114 -3.64 -9.58 4.25
N ALA A 115 -3.48 -9.69 2.92
CA ALA A 115 -2.19 -10.04 2.31
C ALA A 115 -1.08 -9.05 2.68
N GLY A 116 -1.38 -7.75 2.70
CA GLY A 116 -0.45 -6.71 3.12
C GLY A 116 -0.03 -6.84 4.58
N VAL A 117 -0.96 -7.15 5.48
CA VAL A 117 -0.67 -7.40 6.90
C VAL A 117 0.23 -8.62 7.08
N VAL A 118 -0.07 -9.72 6.38
CA VAL A 118 0.77 -10.93 6.43
C VAL A 118 2.19 -10.64 5.96
N ALA A 119 2.34 -9.93 4.83
CA ALA A 119 3.64 -9.54 4.32
C ALA A 119 4.42 -8.65 5.30
N ALA A 120 3.75 -7.67 5.93
CA ALA A 120 4.38 -6.82 6.94
C ALA A 120 4.85 -7.62 8.15
N ILE A 121 4.04 -8.58 8.63
CA ILE A 121 4.42 -9.48 9.72
C ILE A 121 5.65 -10.31 9.34
N SER A 122 5.70 -10.86 8.12
CA SER A 122 6.85 -11.62 7.64
C SER A 122 8.14 -10.80 7.62
N VAL A 123 8.09 -9.55 7.17
CA VAL A 123 9.26 -8.66 7.17
C VAL A 123 9.71 -8.34 8.60
N VAL A 124 8.78 -8.02 9.50
CA VAL A 124 9.11 -7.75 10.91
C VAL A 124 9.74 -8.98 11.56
N ALA A 125 9.21 -10.18 11.32
CA ALA A 125 9.77 -11.43 11.81
C ALA A 125 11.21 -11.65 11.30
N ASN A 126 11.47 -11.40 10.01
CA ASN A 126 12.82 -11.50 9.44
C ASN A 126 13.81 -10.52 10.08
N ILE A 127 13.38 -9.28 10.38
CA ILE A 127 14.21 -8.31 11.10
C ILE A 127 14.55 -8.83 12.49
N PHE A 128 13.56 -9.34 13.24
CA PHE A 128 13.78 -9.90 14.57
C PHE A 128 14.78 -11.06 14.54
N ILE A 129 14.62 -12.01 13.62
CA ILE A 129 15.55 -13.14 13.47
C ILE A 129 16.97 -12.64 13.22
N ALA A 130 17.16 -11.72 12.27
CA ALA A 130 18.47 -11.17 11.95
C ALA A 130 19.14 -10.43 13.12
N VAL A 131 18.34 -9.84 14.02
CA VAL A 131 18.85 -9.22 15.26
C VAL A 131 19.32 -10.29 16.24
N PHE A 132 18.55 -11.36 16.44
CA PHE A 132 18.91 -12.45 17.36
C PHE A 132 20.13 -13.24 16.90
N GLU A 133 20.32 -13.46 15.59
CA GLU A 133 21.50 -14.15 15.05
C GLU A 133 22.81 -13.37 15.23
N LYS A 134 22.73 -12.05 15.50
CA LYS A 134 23.91 -11.20 15.76
C LYS A 134 24.37 -11.23 17.23
N PHE A 135 23.59 -11.80 18.15
CA PHE A 135 23.94 -11.96 19.57
C PHE A 135 24.51 -13.36 19.85
#